data_AF-A0A523DQB0-F1
#
_entry.id   AF-A0A523DQB0-F1
#
_cell.length_a   1.000
_cell.length_b   1.000
_cell.length_c   1.000
_cell.angle_alpha   90.00
_cell.angle_beta   90.00
_cell.angle_gamma   90.00
#
_symmetry.space_group_name_H-M   'P 1'
#
loop_
_entity.id
_entity.type
_entity.pdbx_description
1 polymer ?
#
loop_
_entity_poly.entity_id
_entity_poly.type
_entity_poly.pdbx_seq_one_letter_code
_entity_poly.pdbx_strand_id
1 'polypeptide(L)'
;MDIIVIGAGEVGYHLAKELSSRDHNVVVVDISHERLERIGEQLDVTTLCGNGAHLDVLQRAEAETCDLLLAVSNKDNVNLVASRLAKGLGARRSVVRSTDVDAVVSRRGLYSSLFDVDLLLSTQLLTTSRIVQRVRRHHNQIIEEYLGGKVQIRRVSVTEGSRAAGRMVADLGLPAQTLVVALFRDDEVLVPWGDTVIEVGDQLLMAAASGRMPQVEKLFSQADEDLGTIIVAGGGRMAVAVCQALTNYTVRLKVIERDKSRCRELAKILPQAIVLLGQATETALLEEEHVEKASQFLAMTGDDETNVVASLLARDLGAEGIVTLVHRPDMLALCERMGLDGTVSPRLIAAERILEY
;
A
#
# COMPACT_ATOMS: atom_id res chain seq x y z
N MET A 1 18.09 -17.43 13.01
CA MET A 1 18.05 -17.83 11.58
C MET A 1 19.22 -17.18 10.90
N ASP A 2 19.77 -17.83 9.89
CA ASP A 2 20.83 -17.28 9.04
C ASP A 2 20.20 -16.63 7.81
N ILE A 3 20.33 -15.30 7.70
CA ILE A 3 19.62 -14.49 6.72
C ILE A 3 20.62 -13.67 5.90
N ILE A 4 20.45 -13.71 4.58
CA ILE A 4 21.26 -12.90 3.65
C ILE A 4 20.39 -11.82 3.03
N VAL A 5 20.79 -10.56 3.15
CA VAL A 5 20.11 -9.40 2.55
C VAL A 5 20.96 -8.88 1.39
N ILE A 6 20.47 -9.04 0.16
CA ILE A 6 21.11 -8.48 -1.04
C ILE A 6 20.56 -7.07 -1.30
N GLY A 7 21.42 -6.08 -1.07
CA GLY A 7 21.18 -4.66 -1.27
C GLY A 7 21.12 -3.90 0.06
N ALA A 8 22.13 -3.07 0.32
CA ALA A 8 22.23 -2.11 1.44
C ALA A 8 21.50 -0.79 1.16
N GLY A 9 20.51 -0.80 0.28
CA GLY A 9 19.60 0.32 0.10
C GLY A 9 18.67 0.47 1.30
N GLU A 10 17.79 1.45 1.23
CA GLU A 10 16.88 1.81 2.33
C GLU A 10 16.01 0.64 2.82
N VAL A 11 15.44 -0.15 1.89
CA VAL A 11 14.65 -1.34 2.25
C VAL A 11 15.52 -2.41 2.94
N GLY A 12 16.73 -2.64 2.43
CA GLY A 12 17.65 -3.62 3.00
C GLY A 12 18.20 -3.19 4.36
N TYR A 13 18.49 -1.91 4.55
CA TYR A 13 18.85 -1.33 5.85
C TYR A 13 17.75 -1.59 6.88
N HIS A 14 16.49 -1.29 6.54
CA HIS A 14 15.37 -1.49 7.46
C HIS A 14 15.15 -2.97 7.80
N LEU A 15 15.22 -3.85 6.81
CA LEU A 15 15.13 -5.30 7.03
C LEU A 15 16.28 -5.79 7.92
N ALA A 16 17.52 -5.40 7.62
CA ALA A 16 18.68 -5.79 8.40
C ALA A 16 18.57 -5.32 9.86
N LYS A 17 18.11 -4.08 10.08
CA LYS A 17 17.88 -3.52 11.41
C LYS A 17 16.85 -4.32 12.20
N GLU A 18 15.69 -4.57 11.61
CA GLU A 18 14.60 -5.29 12.28
C GLU A 18 14.97 -6.75 12.55
N LEU A 19 15.63 -7.42 11.59
CA LEU A 19 16.03 -8.82 11.72
C LEU A 19 17.17 -9.00 12.73
N SER A 20 18.17 -8.13 12.71
CA SER A 20 19.27 -8.10 13.70
C SER A 20 18.72 -7.87 15.11
N SER A 21 17.75 -6.96 15.27
CA SER A 21 17.11 -6.72 16.57
C SER A 21 16.33 -7.92 17.13
N ARG A 22 15.97 -8.90 16.28
CA ARG A 22 15.28 -10.14 16.64
C ARG A 22 16.25 -11.33 16.82
N ASP A 23 17.53 -11.05 17.01
CA ASP A 23 18.57 -12.05 17.29
C ASP A 23 18.72 -13.05 16.12
N HIS A 24 18.73 -12.53 14.89
CA HIS A 24 19.05 -13.29 13.68
C HIS A 24 20.45 -12.95 13.18
N ASN A 25 21.15 -13.96 12.64
CA ASN A 25 22.44 -13.75 12.01
C ASN A 25 22.20 -13.17 10.62
N VAL A 26 22.52 -11.89 10.44
CA VAL A 26 22.26 -11.18 9.18
C VAL A 26 23.56 -10.88 8.45
N VAL A 27 23.64 -11.28 7.19
CA VAL A 27 24.70 -10.90 6.24
C VAL A 27 24.13 -9.92 5.22
N VAL A 28 24.65 -8.70 5.15
CA VAL A 28 24.24 -7.68 4.17
C VAL A 28 25.26 -7.60 3.04
N VAL A 29 24.80 -7.76 1.80
CA VAL A 29 25.63 -7.72 0.59
C VAL A 29 25.28 -6.49 -0.24
N ASP A 30 26.26 -5.66 -0.61
CA ASP A 30 26.08 -4.56 -1.56
C ASP A 30 27.38 -4.25 -2.31
N ILE A 31 27.27 -3.56 -3.45
CA ILE A 31 28.44 -3.08 -4.20
C ILE A 31 29.03 -1.79 -3.61
N SER A 32 28.26 -1.09 -2.79
CA SER A 32 28.59 0.22 -2.23
C SER A 32 29.25 0.07 -0.86
N HIS A 33 30.56 0.25 -0.82
CA HIS A 33 31.35 0.20 0.42
C HIS A 33 30.82 1.18 1.48
N GLU A 34 30.57 2.43 1.08
CA GLU A 34 30.04 3.50 1.96
C GLU A 34 28.72 3.11 2.65
N ARG A 35 27.81 2.42 1.95
CA ARG A 35 26.55 1.96 2.53
C ARG A 35 26.75 0.79 3.50
N LEU A 36 27.67 -0.11 3.18
CA LEU A 36 28.00 -1.23 4.05
C LEU A 36 28.69 -0.75 5.34
N GLU A 37 29.63 0.19 5.26
CA GLU A 37 30.25 0.80 6.44
C GLU A 37 29.19 1.41 7.36
N ARG A 38 28.29 2.25 6.81
CA ARG A 38 27.20 2.84 7.60
C ARG A 38 26.31 1.79 8.27
N ILE A 39 26.02 0.69 7.59
CA ILE A 39 25.22 -0.41 8.15
C ILE A 39 25.99 -1.12 9.27
N GLY A 40 27.24 -1.49 9.04
CA GLY A 40 28.07 -2.22 10.01
C GLY A 40 28.42 -1.40 11.26
N GLU A 41 28.48 -0.06 11.15
CA GLU A 41 28.67 0.82 12.30
C GLU A 41 27.40 0.94 13.17
N GLN A 42 26.21 0.79 12.58
CA GLN A 42 24.93 1.06 13.24
C GLN A 42 24.19 -0.19 13.69
N LEU A 43 24.43 -1.33 13.04
CA LEU A 43 23.67 -2.56 13.22
C LEU A 43 24.63 -3.72 13.51
N ASP A 44 24.18 -4.69 14.31
CA ASP A 44 24.93 -5.92 14.59
C ASP A 44 24.70 -6.92 13.44
N VAL A 45 25.43 -6.72 12.34
CA VAL A 45 25.32 -7.51 11.10
C VAL A 45 26.69 -7.71 10.45
N THR A 46 26.85 -8.79 9.70
CA THR A 46 28.03 -8.99 8.85
C THR A 46 27.84 -8.29 7.52
N THR A 47 28.83 -7.54 7.04
CA THR A 47 28.76 -6.84 5.75
C THR A 47 29.72 -7.44 4.73
N LEU A 48 29.25 -7.64 3.50
CA LEU A 48 30.05 -8.20 2.40
C LEU A 48 29.96 -7.31 1.16
N CYS A 49 31.09 -6.74 0.74
CA CYS A 49 31.15 -5.97 -0.51
C CYS A 49 31.20 -6.90 -1.73
N GLY A 50 30.23 -6.73 -2.63
CA GLY A 50 30.14 -7.52 -3.86
C GLY A 50 28.80 -7.41 -4.57
N ASN A 51 28.74 -7.90 -5.80
CA ASN A 51 27.50 -8.02 -6.55
C ASN A 51 26.77 -9.30 -6.14
N GLY A 52 25.57 -9.20 -5.56
CA GLY A 52 24.77 -10.36 -5.14
C GLY A 52 24.34 -11.30 -6.27
N ALA A 53 24.53 -10.91 -7.53
CA ALA A 53 24.34 -11.80 -8.68
C ALA A 53 25.57 -12.65 -9.02
N HIS A 54 26.66 -12.57 -8.25
CA HIS A 54 27.87 -13.36 -8.47
C HIS A 54 27.94 -14.55 -7.51
N LEU A 55 28.34 -15.71 -8.04
CA LEU A 55 28.36 -16.97 -7.29
C LEU A 55 29.36 -16.94 -6.12
N ASP A 56 30.56 -16.39 -6.34
CA ASP A 56 31.62 -16.29 -5.33
C ASP A 56 31.21 -15.40 -4.13
N VAL A 57 30.45 -14.33 -4.41
CA VAL A 57 29.88 -13.45 -3.38
C VAL A 57 28.86 -14.21 -2.54
N LEU A 58 27.96 -14.97 -3.16
CA LEU A 58 26.95 -15.75 -2.43
C LEU A 58 27.57 -16.90 -1.62
N GLN A 59 28.63 -17.53 -2.11
CA GLN A 59 29.38 -18.55 -1.35
C GLN A 59 30.05 -17.93 -0.12
N ARG A 60 30.69 -16.76 -0.27
CA ARG A 60 31.28 -16.03 0.87
C ARG A 60 30.25 -15.52 1.87
N ALA A 61 29.00 -15.31 1.42
CA ALA A 61 27.87 -14.98 2.28
C ALA A 61 27.20 -16.22 2.90
N GLU A 62 27.74 -17.43 2.66
CA GLU A 62 27.23 -18.70 3.19
C GLU A 62 25.79 -19.02 2.72
N ALA A 63 25.48 -18.72 1.46
CA ALA A 63 24.16 -18.98 0.88
C ALA A 63 23.77 -20.47 0.79
N GLU A 64 24.71 -21.41 0.97
CA GLU A 64 24.39 -22.85 0.96
C GLU A 64 23.58 -23.27 2.19
N THR A 65 23.82 -22.65 3.34
CA THR A 65 23.21 -23.01 4.63
C THR A 65 22.17 -21.99 5.08
N CYS A 66 21.98 -20.89 4.36
CA CYS A 66 21.09 -19.82 4.81
C CYS A 66 19.61 -20.26 4.83
N ASP A 67 18.90 -19.81 5.86
CA ASP A 67 17.46 -20.05 6.03
C ASP A 67 16.65 -19.19 5.06
N LEU A 68 17.12 -17.97 4.79
CA LEU A 68 16.37 -16.97 4.03
C LEU A 68 17.30 -16.02 3.26
N LEU A 69 17.10 -15.93 1.95
CA LEU A 69 17.69 -14.90 1.10
C LEU A 69 16.67 -13.81 0.77
N LEU A 70 16.97 -12.57 1.13
CA LEU A 70 16.19 -11.37 0.86
C LEU A 70 16.85 -10.54 -0.24
N ALA A 71 16.37 -10.67 -1.47
CA ALA A 71 16.92 -9.95 -2.62
C ALA A 71 16.14 -8.65 -2.89
N VAL A 72 16.65 -7.54 -2.32
CA VAL A 72 15.92 -6.27 -2.20
C VAL A 72 16.64 -5.06 -2.82
N SER A 73 17.67 -5.28 -3.64
CA SER A 73 18.39 -4.22 -4.35
C SER A 73 17.47 -3.42 -5.30
N ASN A 74 18.00 -2.35 -5.88
CA ASN A 74 17.29 -1.54 -6.88
C ASN A 74 17.32 -2.13 -8.30
N LYS A 75 17.90 -3.31 -8.49
CA LYS A 75 18.06 -3.97 -9.78
C LYS A 75 17.36 -5.33 -9.79
N ASP A 76 16.25 -5.43 -10.51
CA ASP A 76 15.44 -6.65 -10.61
C ASP A 76 16.25 -7.85 -11.14
N ASN A 77 17.11 -7.63 -12.14
CA ASN A 77 17.98 -8.67 -12.67
C ASN A 77 18.97 -9.20 -11.62
N VAL A 78 19.51 -8.33 -10.76
CA VAL A 78 20.37 -8.75 -9.65
C VAL A 78 19.57 -9.57 -8.67
N ASN A 79 18.36 -9.13 -8.31
CA ASN A 79 17.57 -9.81 -7.30
C ASN A 79 17.11 -11.21 -7.76
N LEU A 80 16.66 -11.33 -9.01
CA LEU A 80 16.24 -12.60 -9.61
C LEU A 80 17.40 -13.59 -9.77
N VAL A 81 18.55 -13.11 -10.26
CA VAL A 81 19.75 -13.96 -10.42
C VAL A 81 20.29 -14.39 -9.06
N ALA A 82 20.35 -13.48 -8.08
CA ALA A 82 20.77 -13.81 -6.72
C ALA A 82 19.90 -14.91 -6.11
N SER A 83 18.57 -14.80 -6.23
CA SER A 83 17.63 -15.84 -5.78
C SER A 83 17.94 -17.19 -6.42
N ARG A 84 18.06 -17.21 -7.75
CA ARG A 84 18.26 -18.46 -8.49
C ARG A 84 19.58 -19.15 -8.14
N LEU A 85 20.65 -18.38 -7.99
CA LEU A 85 21.97 -18.88 -7.60
C LEU A 85 21.98 -19.37 -6.15
N ALA A 86 21.40 -18.61 -5.22
CA ALA A 86 21.34 -18.98 -3.82
C ALA A 86 20.53 -20.27 -3.60
N LYS A 87 19.36 -20.40 -4.25
CA LYS A 87 18.58 -21.65 -4.28
C LYS A 87 19.38 -22.81 -4.85
N GLY A 88 20.14 -22.56 -5.91
CA GLY A 88 21.05 -23.55 -6.50
C GLY A 88 22.18 -23.99 -5.56
N LEU A 89 22.62 -23.12 -4.65
CA LEU A 89 23.63 -23.42 -3.63
C LEU A 89 23.05 -24.15 -2.42
N GLY A 90 21.80 -23.91 -2.04
CA GLY A 90 21.15 -24.58 -0.91
C GLY A 90 20.23 -23.72 -0.05
N ALA A 91 20.12 -22.41 -0.34
CA ALA A 91 19.26 -21.50 0.43
C ALA A 91 17.84 -22.06 0.56
N ARG A 92 17.32 -22.12 1.79
CA ARG A 92 16.01 -22.76 2.05
C ARG A 92 14.87 -21.95 1.43
N ARG A 93 14.87 -20.64 1.67
CA ARG A 93 13.84 -19.71 1.18
C ARG A 93 14.44 -18.48 0.49
N SER A 94 13.70 -17.93 -0.46
CA SER A 94 14.05 -16.71 -1.19
C SER A 94 12.86 -15.76 -1.34
N VAL A 95 13.11 -14.49 -1.06
CA VAL A 95 12.16 -13.39 -1.26
C VAL A 95 12.79 -12.37 -2.19
N VAL A 96 12.08 -12.01 -3.25
CA VAL A 96 12.56 -11.08 -4.27
C VAL A 96 11.65 -9.86 -4.32
N ARG A 97 12.26 -8.67 -4.22
CA ARG A 97 11.61 -7.41 -4.56
C ARG A 97 11.82 -7.11 -6.04
N SER A 98 10.73 -6.84 -6.75
CA SER A 98 10.74 -6.40 -8.14
C SER A 98 10.11 -5.02 -8.28
N THR A 99 10.75 -4.18 -9.09
CA THR A 99 10.23 -2.88 -9.50
C THR A 99 9.34 -2.98 -10.75
N ASP A 100 9.47 -4.07 -11.51
CA ASP A 100 8.57 -4.43 -12.59
C ASP A 100 7.23 -4.97 -12.05
N VAL A 101 6.19 -4.16 -12.17
CA VAL A 101 4.84 -4.52 -11.75
C VAL A 101 4.27 -5.69 -12.57
N ASP A 102 4.57 -5.77 -13.87
CA ASP A 102 4.06 -6.83 -14.73
C ASP A 102 4.66 -8.20 -14.37
N ALA A 103 5.91 -8.21 -13.90
CA ALA A 103 6.54 -9.40 -13.37
C ALA A 103 5.77 -9.99 -12.17
N VAL A 104 5.18 -9.14 -11.33
CA VAL A 104 4.45 -9.53 -10.11
C VAL A 104 2.97 -9.81 -10.35
N VAL A 105 2.32 -9.11 -11.28
CA VAL A 105 0.88 -9.26 -11.54
C VAL A 105 0.61 -10.34 -12.58
N SER A 106 1.23 -10.21 -13.74
CA SER A 106 0.85 -10.98 -14.94
C SER A 106 1.76 -12.17 -15.17
N ARG A 107 3.03 -12.09 -14.73
CA ARG A 107 4.05 -13.11 -15.00
C ARG A 107 4.58 -13.81 -13.76
N ARG A 108 3.92 -13.64 -12.61
CA ARG A 108 4.41 -14.15 -11.32
C ARG A 108 4.77 -15.64 -11.36
N GLY A 109 3.89 -16.48 -11.90
CA GLY A 109 4.11 -17.92 -11.98
C GLY A 109 5.34 -18.28 -12.82
N LEU A 110 5.55 -17.58 -13.93
CA LEU A 110 6.71 -17.79 -14.80
C LEU A 110 8.01 -17.38 -14.10
N TYR A 111 8.08 -16.18 -13.52
CA TYR A 111 9.29 -15.72 -12.83
C TYR A 111 9.60 -16.55 -11.59
N SER A 112 8.58 -16.90 -10.80
CA SER A 112 8.76 -17.73 -9.61
C SER A 112 9.29 -19.11 -9.97
N SER A 113 8.82 -19.70 -11.07
CA SER A 113 9.30 -21.00 -11.55
C SER A 113 10.70 -20.94 -12.18
N LEU A 114 11.01 -19.91 -12.98
CA LEU A 114 12.31 -19.80 -13.67
C LEU A 114 13.46 -19.46 -12.71
N PHE A 115 13.20 -18.62 -11.71
CA PHE A 115 14.21 -18.11 -10.78
C PHE A 115 14.14 -18.75 -9.39
N ASP A 116 13.23 -19.72 -9.20
CA ASP A 116 13.00 -20.42 -7.93
C ASP A 116 12.78 -19.42 -6.77
N VAL A 117 11.74 -18.61 -6.89
CA VAL A 117 11.41 -17.54 -5.93
C VAL A 117 10.19 -17.96 -5.11
N ASP A 118 10.31 -18.02 -3.79
CA ASP A 118 9.17 -18.39 -2.94
C ASP A 118 8.18 -17.23 -2.75
N LEU A 119 8.69 -16.00 -2.63
CA LEU A 119 7.88 -14.79 -2.56
C LEU A 119 8.42 -13.70 -3.47
N LEU A 120 7.64 -13.36 -4.50
CA LEU A 120 7.89 -12.23 -5.38
C LEU A 120 6.94 -11.08 -5.03
N LEU A 121 7.48 -9.89 -4.72
CA LEU A 121 6.69 -8.73 -4.30
C LEU A 121 7.10 -7.45 -5.02
N SER A 122 6.18 -6.49 -5.11
CA SER A 122 6.46 -5.13 -5.57
C SER A 122 6.09 -4.12 -4.50
N THR A 123 7.06 -3.32 -4.09
CA THR A 123 6.85 -2.17 -3.20
C THR A 123 5.78 -1.23 -3.74
N GLN A 124 5.74 -1.02 -5.06
CA GLN A 124 4.78 -0.12 -5.69
C GLN A 124 3.36 -0.66 -5.52
N LEU A 125 3.12 -1.93 -5.87
CA LEU A 125 1.80 -2.54 -5.71
C LEU A 125 1.31 -2.57 -4.26
N LEU A 126 2.19 -2.94 -3.33
CA LEU A 126 1.84 -2.99 -1.90
C LEU A 126 1.48 -1.60 -1.37
N THR A 127 2.26 -0.58 -1.73
CA THR A 127 2.00 0.80 -1.31
C THR A 127 0.72 1.33 -1.95
N THR A 128 0.53 1.15 -3.27
CA THR A 128 -0.69 1.54 -3.97
C THR A 128 -1.92 0.90 -3.34
N SER A 129 -1.86 -0.41 -3.05
CA SER A 129 -2.96 -1.12 -2.40
C SER A 129 -3.26 -0.54 -1.01
N ARG A 130 -2.24 -0.23 -0.21
CA ARG A 130 -2.41 0.38 1.13
C ARG A 130 -3.04 1.77 1.04
N ILE A 131 -2.61 2.60 0.10
CA ILE A 131 -3.15 3.96 -0.09
C ILE A 131 -4.60 3.89 -0.54
N VAL A 132 -4.93 3.07 -1.54
CA VAL A 132 -6.31 2.90 -2.02
C VAL A 132 -7.20 2.36 -0.89
N GLN A 133 -6.74 1.36 -0.13
CA GLN A 133 -7.48 0.88 1.04
C GLN A 133 -7.73 1.99 2.05
N ARG A 134 -6.73 2.84 2.32
CA ARG A 134 -6.88 3.96 3.25
C ARG A 134 -7.89 5.00 2.77
N VAL A 135 -7.82 5.39 1.50
CA VAL A 135 -8.79 6.28 0.85
C VAL A 135 -10.21 5.73 1.01
N ARG A 136 -10.40 4.43 0.72
CA ARG A 136 -11.70 3.76 0.88
C ARG A 136 -12.17 3.70 2.34
N ARG A 137 -11.26 3.42 3.29
CA ARG A 137 -11.57 3.35 4.73
C ARG A 137 -11.98 4.69 5.33
N HIS A 138 -11.56 5.81 4.75
CA HIS A 138 -12.00 7.12 5.20
C HIS A 138 -13.45 7.38 4.78
N HIS A 139 -13.82 6.94 3.57
CA HIS A 139 -15.18 7.09 3.05
C HIS A 139 -16.16 6.08 3.64
N ASN A 140 -15.68 4.87 3.91
CA ASN A 140 -16.45 3.85 4.60
C ASN A 140 -16.12 3.94 6.08
N GLN A 141 -16.97 4.59 6.88
CA GLN A 141 -16.90 4.53 8.35
C GLN A 141 -16.84 3.05 8.80
N ILE A 142 -15.62 2.56 9.03
CA ILE A 142 -15.40 1.30 9.73
C ILE A 142 -15.80 1.59 11.16
N ILE A 143 -16.85 0.92 11.62
CA ILE A 143 -17.34 1.13 12.97
C ILE A 143 -16.39 0.47 13.96
N GLU A 144 -15.76 -0.69 13.63
CA GLU A 144 -14.70 -1.33 14.44
C GLU A 144 -14.04 -2.54 13.74
N GLU A 145 -12.78 -2.87 14.11
CA GLU A 145 -12.09 -4.13 13.80
C GLU A 145 -11.91 -4.98 15.08
N TYR A 146 -12.23 -6.27 15.02
CA TYR A 146 -12.16 -7.19 16.18
C TYR A 146 -11.22 -8.38 15.92
N LEU A 147 -10.73 -8.99 17.01
CA LEU A 147 -9.90 -10.21 16.98
C LEU A 147 -8.62 -10.08 16.14
N GLY A 148 -7.91 -8.95 16.26
CA GLY A 148 -6.69 -8.69 15.50
C GLY A 148 -6.93 -8.58 13.99
N GLY A 149 -8.06 -7.99 13.59
CA GLY A 149 -8.39 -7.76 12.18
C GLY A 149 -8.96 -8.98 11.45
N LYS A 150 -9.41 -10.03 12.18
CA LYS A 150 -10.05 -11.21 11.59
C LYS A 150 -11.53 -11.01 11.30
N VAL A 151 -12.19 -10.12 12.03
CA VAL A 151 -13.60 -9.74 11.86
C VAL A 151 -13.69 -8.23 11.67
N GLN A 152 -14.48 -7.83 10.68
CA GLN A 152 -14.78 -6.44 10.37
C GLN A 152 -16.27 -6.17 10.60
N ILE A 153 -16.58 -5.05 11.24
CA ILE A 153 -17.93 -4.50 11.33
C ILE A 153 -18.00 -3.22 10.52
N ARG A 154 -18.92 -3.16 9.54
CA ARG A 154 -19.06 -2.03 8.61
C ARG A 154 -20.51 -1.65 8.42
N ARG A 155 -20.72 -0.36 8.20
CA ARG A 155 -22.00 0.15 7.70
C ARG A 155 -21.99 0.10 6.16
N VAL A 156 -23.01 -0.50 5.58
CA VAL A 156 -23.15 -0.68 4.12
C VAL A 156 -24.47 -0.05 3.68
N SER A 157 -24.41 0.90 2.77
CA SER A 157 -25.60 1.57 2.24
C SER A 157 -26.20 0.78 1.08
N VAL A 158 -27.53 0.67 1.05
CA VAL A 158 -28.26 0.01 -0.01
C VAL A 158 -28.56 1.00 -1.13
N THR A 159 -27.87 0.84 -2.27
CA THR A 159 -28.03 1.77 -3.39
C THR A 159 -29.14 1.32 -4.35
N GLU A 160 -29.62 2.26 -5.16
CA GLU A 160 -30.48 1.96 -6.29
C GLU A 160 -29.76 0.95 -7.22
N GLY A 161 -30.49 -0.04 -7.73
CA GLY A 161 -29.95 -1.13 -8.55
C GLY A 161 -29.23 -2.26 -7.78
N SER A 162 -29.07 -2.18 -6.45
CA SER A 162 -28.41 -3.26 -5.69
C SER A 162 -29.12 -4.62 -5.83
N ARG A 163 -28.36 -5.71 -5.67
CA ARG A 163 -28.91 -7.08 -5.72
C ARG A 163 -29.69 -7.45 -4.47
N ALA A 164 -29.60 -6.65 -3.43
CA ALA A 164 -30.26 -6.82 -2.15
C ALA A 164 -31.57 -6.04 -2.04
N ALA A 165 -31.71 -4.92 -2.75
CA ALA A 165 -32.92 -4.10 -2.72
C ALA A 165 -34.17 -4.91 -3.11
N GLY A 166 -35.23 -4.76 -2.32
CA GLY A 166 -36.50 -5.45 -2.48
C GLY A 166 -36.50 -6.93 -2.09
N ARG A 167 -35.43 -7.43 -1.45
CA ARG A 167 -35.31 -8.84 -1.05
C ARG A 167 -35.27 -9.00 0.46
N MET A 168 -35.75 -10.15 0.93
CA MET A 168 -35.64 -10.53 2.34
C MET A 168 -34.20 -10.90 2.70
N VAL A 169 -33.78 -10.62 3.93
CA VAL A 169 -32.44 -10.96 4.44
C VAL A 169 -32.10 -12.44 4.24
N ALA A 170 -33.06 -13.35 4.47
CA ALA A 170 -32.88 -14.78 4.28
C ALA A 170 -32.55 -15.17 2.82
N ASP A 171 -33.04 -14.40 1.85
CA ASP A 171 -32.87 -14.71 0.43
C ASP A 171 -31.58 -14.14 -0.16
N LEU A 172 -30.87 -13.28 0.56
CA LEU A 172 -29.70 -12.56 0.03
C LEU A 172 -28.54 -13.49 -0.37
N GLY A 173 -28.50 -14.72 0.16
CA GLY A 173 -27.41 -15.66 -0.11
C GLY A 173 -26.07 -15.14 0.42
N LEU A 174 -26.09 -14.56 1.63
CA LEU A 174 -24.91 -13.98 2.25
C LEU A 174 -23.78 -15.03 2.35
N PRO A 175 -22.51 -14.64 2.07
CA PRO A 175 -21.38 -15.53 2.25
C PRO A 175 -21.32 -16.07 3.68
N ALA A 176 -20.86 -17.32 3.83
CA ALA A 176 -20.61 -17.89 5.15
C ALA A 176 -19.73 -16.96 6.00
N GLN A 177 -19.98 -16.92 7.31
CA GLN A 177 -19.32 -16.02 8.26
C GLN A 177 -19.64 -14.53 8.04
N THR A 178 -20.89 -14.25 7.64
CA THR A 178 -21.46 -12.90 7.52
C THR A 178 -22.75 -12.83 8.33
N LEU A 179 -22.98 -11.70 8.98
CA LEU A 179 -24.19 -11.40 9.74
C LEU A 179 -24.64 -9.95 9.49
N VAL A 180 -25.93 -9.76 9.24
CA VAL A 180 -26.57 -8.44 9.34
C VAL A 180 -26.87 -8.21 10.83
N VAL A 181 -26.22 -7.23 11.44
CA VAL A 181 -26.33 -6.92 12.87
C VAL A 181 -27.49 -5.96 13.14
N ALA A 182 -27.64 -4.94 12.31
CA ALA A 182 -28.67 -3.92 12.43
C ALA A 182 -28.98 -3.31 11.06
N LEU A 183 -30.18 -2.75 10.93
CA LEU A 183 -30.64 -1.99 9.76
C LEU A 183 -31.05 -0.60 10.27
N PHE A 184 -30.63 0.46 9.58
CA PHE A 184 -31.01 1.84 9.85
C PHE A 184 -31.89 2.33 8.70
N ARG A 185 -33.09 2.82 9.03
CA ARG A 185 -34.06 3.37 8.08
C ARG A 185 -34.76 4.55 8.73
N ASP A 186 -34.83 5.69 8.04
CA ASP A 186 -35.50 6.90 8.51
C ASP A 186 -35.11 7.30 9.96
N ASP A 187 -33.81 7.23 10.28
CA ASP A 187 -33.21 7.48 11.60
C ASP A 187 -33.61 6.50 12.73
N GLU A 188 -34.32 5.41 12.42
CA GLU A 188 -34.62 4.32 13.34
C GLU A 188 -33.64 3.15 13.19
N VAL A 189 -33.35 2.46 14.30
CA VAL A 189 -32.53 1.23 14.32
C VAL A 189 -33.44 0.01 14.44
N LEU A 190 -33.38 -0.85 13.44
CA LEU A 190 -34.15 -2.09 13.33
C LEU A 190 -33.19 -3.29 13.50
N VAL A 191 -33.61 -4.32 14.24
CA VAL A 191 -32.89 -5.60 14.32
C VAL A 191 -33.44 -6.51 13.21
N PRO A 192 -32.64 -6.82 12.19
CA PRO A 192 -33.11 -7.55 11.02
C PRO A 192 -33.30 -9.04 11.31
N TRP A 193 -34.43 -9.57 10.89
CA TRP A 193 -34.78 -10.99 10.88
C TRP A 193 -34.78 -11.52 9.44
N GLY A 194 -34.92 -12.84 9.26
CA GLY A 194 -34.86 -13.47 7.94
C GLY A 194 -35.89 -12.92 6.94
N ASP A 195 -37.05 -12.50 7.42
CA ASP A 195 -38.16 -11.92 6.65
C ASP A 195 -38.06 -10.39 6.47
N THR A 196 -37.06 -9.73 7.07
CA THR A 196 -36.86 -8.29 6.91
C THR A 196 -36.50 -7.97 5.47
N VAL A 197 -37.29 -7.11 4.84
CA VAL A 197 -37.09 -6.67 3.45
C VAL A 197 -36.16 -5.47 3.43
N ILE A 198 -35.09 -5.59 2.65
CA ILE A 198 -34.11 -4.54 2.44
C ILE A 198 -34.62 -3.54 1.40
N GLU A 199 -34.59 -2.25 1.69
CA GLU A 199 -35.06 -1.17 0.83
C GLU A 199 -33.91 -0.27 0.37
N VAL A 200 -34.09 0.41 -0.76
CA VAL A 200 -33.12 1.41 -1.24
C VAL A 200 -33.07 2.57 -0.23
N GLY A 201 -31.86 2.98 0.14
CA GLY A 201 -31.65 4.00 1.18
C GLY A 201 -31.40 3.43 2.58
N ASP A 202 -31.67 2.15 2.81
CA ASP A 202 -31.30 1.49 4.08
C ASP A 202 -29.79 1.53 4.30
N GLN A 203 -29.37 1.63 5.56
CA GLN A 203 -27.98 1.36 5.96
C GLN A 203 -27.92 0.12 6.83
N LEU A 204 -27.02 -0.82 6.51
CA LEU A 204 -26.90 -2.09 7.20
C LEU A 204 -25.59 -2.14 7.98
N LEU A 205 -25.67 -2.44 9.28
CA LEU A 205 -24.49 -2.80 10.06
C LEU A 205 -24.18 -4.28 9.79
N MET A 206 -23.08 -4.55 9.13
CA MET A 206 -22.64 -5.89 8.73
C MET A 206 -21.43 -6.31 9.54
N ALA A 207 -21.45 -7.51 10.09
CA ALA A 207 -20.28 -8.16 10.66
C ALA A 207 -19.85 -9.32 9.76
N ALA A 208 -18.59 -9.35 9.32
CA ALA A 208 -18.08 -10.43 8.49
C ALA A 208 -16.61 -10.74 8.77
N ALA A 209 -16.17 -11.96 8.44
CA ALA A 209 -14.75 -12.25 8.32
C ALA A 209 -14.10 -11.28 7.32
N SER A 210 -12.91 -10.75 7.63
CA SER A 210 -12.29 -9.65 6.85
C SER A 210 -12.12 -9.94 5.35
N GLY A 211 -11.85 -11.20 4.98
CA GLY A 211 -11.74 -11.61 3.58
C GLY A 211 -13.08 -11.73 2.83
N ARG A 212 -14.22 -11.68 3.53
CA ARG A 212 -15.57 -11.83 2.98
C ARG A 212 -16.29 -10.49 2.80
N MET A 213 -15.93 -9.47 3.57
CA MET A 213 -16.57 -8.16 3.52
C MET A 213 -16.70 -7.57 2.09
N PRO A 214 -15.71 -7.65 1.20
CA PRO A 214 -15.85 -7.14 -0.17
C PRO A 214 -16.92 -7.87 -1.02
N GLN A 215 -17.20 -9.14 -0.73
CA GLN A 215 -18.26 -9.89 -1.41
C GLN A 215 -19.64 -9.48 -0.92
N VAL A 216 -19.73 -9.14 0.37
CA VAL A 216 -20.93 -8.63 1.02
C VAL A 216 -21.29 -7.26 0.45
N GLU A 217 -20.34 -6.32 0.38
CA GLU A 217 -20.54 -4.96 -0.16
C GLU A 217 -21.19 -4.99 -1.56
N LYS A 218 -20.70 -5.86 -2.46
CA LYS A 218 -21.22 -6.02 -3.82
C LYS A 218 -22.69 -6.49 -3.91
N LEU A 219 -23.26 -7.04 -2.84
CA LEU A 219 -24.67 -7.41 -2.82
C LEU A 219 -25.58 -6.20 -2.59
N PHE A 220 -25.10 -5.22 -1.81
CA PHE A 220 -25.90 -4.11 -1.31
C PHE A 220 -25.65 -2.79 -2.03
N SER A 221 -24.53 -2.63 -2.74
CA SER A 221 -24.29 -1.49 -3.62
C SER A 221 -24.00 -1.93 -5.06
N GLN A 222 -24.64 -1.24 -6.03
CA GLN A 222 -24.27 -1.29 -7.44
C GLN A 222 -23.37 -0.11 -7.84
N ALA A 223 -23.40 0.99 -7.08
CA ALA A 223 -22.53 2.12 -7.34
C ALA A 223 -21.08 1.74 -7.01
N ASP A 224 -20.19 1.91 -7.99
CA ASP A 224 -18.76 2.10 -7.73
C ASP A 224 -18.65 3.13 -6.61
N GLU A 225 -18.05 2.76 -5.47
CA GLU A 225 -17.91 3.64 -4.30
C GLU A 225 -17.50 5.04 -4.79
N ASP A 226 -18.34 6.05 -4.52
CA ASP A 226 -18.01 7.43 -4.89
C ASP A 226 -16.99 7.94 -3.89
N LEU A 227 -15.75 8.04 -4.35
CA LEU A 227 -14.64 8.51 -3.55
C LEU A 227 -14.53 10.05 -3.57
N GLY A 228 -15.51 10.75 -4.14
CA GLY A 228 -15.55 12.20 -4.17
C GLY A 228 -14.42 12.81 -5.00
N THR A 229 -13.99 14.01 -4.58
CA THR A 229 -12.83 14.67 -5.18
C THR A 229 -11.58 14.30 -4.40
N ILE A 230 -10.55 13.84 -5.11
CA ILE A 230 -9.23 13.52 -4.54
C ILE A 230 -8.19 14.40 -5.24
N ILE A 231 -7.42 15.13 -4.45
CA ILE A 231 -6.32 15.96 -4.92
C ILE A 231 -5.01 15.24 -4.63
N VAL A 232 -4.18 15.05 -5.65
CA VAL A 232 -2.89 14.37 -5.57
C VAL A 232 -1.77 15.36 -5.86
N ALA A 233 -0.89 15.56 -4.89
CA ALA A 233 0.32 16.35 -5.05
C ALA A 233 1.47 15.45 -5.52
N GLY A 234 1.97 15.72 -6.72
CA GLY A 234 3.07 15.00 -7.36
C GLY A 234 2.60 14.04 -8.45
N GLY A 235 3.36 14.01 -9.55
CA GLY A 235 3.12 13.24 -10.76
C GLY A 235 4.02 12.01 -10.92
N GLY A 236 4.64 11.54 -9.83
CA GLY A 236 5.59 10.44 -9.85
C GLY A 236 4.96 9.08 -10.21
N ARG A 237 5.80 8.04 -10.30
CA ARG A 237 5.33 6.68 -10.63
C ARG A 237 4.29 6.15 -9.64
N MET A 238 4.48 6.43 -8.35
CA MET A 238 3.55 6.01 -7.29
C MET A 238 2.21 6.74 -7.40
N ALA A 239 2.22 8.05 -7.64
CA ALA A 239 1.01 8.85 -7.84
C ALA A 239 0.22 8.36 -9.05
N VAL A 240 0.88 8.10 -10.18
CA VAL A 240 0.24 7.52 -11.37
C VAL A 240 -0.39 6.17 -11.06
N ALA A 241 0.33 5.28 -10.37
CA ALA A 241 -0.19 3.96 -10.01
C ALA A 241 -1.41 4.05 -9.09
N VAL A 242 -1.41 4.96 -8.11
CA VAL A 242 -2.57 5.22 -7.25
C VAL A 242 -3.73 5.80 -8.04
N CYS A 243 -3.51 6.82 -8.86
CA CYS A 243 -4.55 7.40 -9.71
C CYS A 243 -5.20 6.35 -10.62
N GLN A 244 -4.41 5.50 -11.28
CA GLN A 244 -4.93 4.40 -12.09
C GLN A 244 -5.68 3.35 -11.28
N ALA A 245 -5.25 3.04 -10.05
CA ALA A 245 -5.97 2.11 -9.20
C ALA A 245 -7.31 2.70 -8.72
N LEU A 246 -7.37 4.01 -8.47
CA LEU A 246 -8.57 4.73 -8.06
C LEU A 246 -9.61 4.87 -9.19
N THR A 247 -9.23 4.69 -10.46
CA THR A 247 -10.17 4.81 -11.59
C THR A 247 -11.09 3.61 -11.74
N ASN A 248 -10.88 2.57 -10.92
CA ASN A 248 -11.84 1.49 -10.74
C ASN A 248 -13.04 1.89 -9.85
N TYR A 249 -13.08 3.14 -9.39
CA TYR A 249 -14.13 3.70 -8.55
C TYR A 249 -14.65 5.00 -9.17
N THR A 250 -15.81 5.47 -8.71
CA THR A 250 -16.30 6.79 -9.10
C THR A 250 -15.47 7.84 -8.36
N VAL A 251 -14.65 8.62 -9.06
CA VAL A 251 -13.74 9.59 -8.44
C VAL A 251 -13.44 10.76 -9.36
N ARG A 252 -13.33 11.97 -8.80
CA ARG A 252 -12.80 13.16 -9.48
C ARG A 252 -11.37 13.38 -9.06
N LEU A 253 -10.44 13.09 -9.97
CA LEU A 253 -9.00 13.21 -9.71
C LEU A 253 -8.48 14.57 -10.19
N LYS A 254 -7.77 15.27 -9.30
CA LYS A 254 -6.92 16.42 -9.63
C LYS A 254 -5.48 16.09 -9.28
N VAL A 255 -4.54 16.32 -10.19
CA VAL A 255 -3.11 16.05 -9.98
C VAL A 255 -2.33 17.35 -10.13
N ILE A 256 -1.67 17.79 -9.05
CA ILE A 256 -0.78 18.96 -9.05
C ILE A 256 0.64 18.47 -9.33
N GLU A 257 1.27 18.98 -10.38
CA GLU A 257 2.66 18.67 -10.74
C GLU A 257 3.40 19.94 -11.14
N ARG A 258 4.63 20.11 -10.66
CA ARG A 258 5.43 21.33 -10.89
C ARG A 258 6.11 21.33 -12.24
N ASP A 259 6.44 20.16 -12.79
CA ASP A 259 7.13 20.05 -14.06
C ASP A 259 6.15 20.07 -15.24
N LYS A 260 6.30 21.06 -16.12
CA LYS A 260 5.42 21.26 -17.27
C LYS A 260 5.49 20.12 -18.29
N SER A 261 6.67 19.50 -18.47
CA SER A 261 6.80 18.35 -19.38
C SER A 261 6.04 17.16 -18.81
N ARG A 262 6.20 16.90 -17.51
CA ARG A 262 5.51 15.85 -16.78
C ARG A 262 4.00 16.05 -16.78
N CYS A 263 3.51 17.28 -16.61
CA CYS A 263 2.08 17.57 -16.73
C CYS A 263 1.49 17.11 -18.08
N ARG A 264 2.20 17.38 -19.18
CA ARG A 264 1.78 16.95 -20.53
C ARG A 264 1.78 15.44 -20.70
N GLU A 265 2.71 14.74 -20.06
CA GLU A 265 2.73 13.28 -20.03
C GLU A 265 1.56 12.72 -19.21
N LEU A 266 1.34 13.27 -18.01
CA LEU A 266 0.25 12.85 -17.13
C LEU A 266 -1.11 13.02 -17.81
N ALA A 267 -1.35 14.12 -18.51
CA ALA A 267 -2.60 14.35 -19.24
C ALA A 267 -2.88 13.27 -20.31
N LYS A 268 -1.84 12.61 -20.84
CA LYS A 268 -2.00 11.47 -21.77
C LYS A 268 -2.23 10.15 -21.05
N ILE A 269 -1.58 9.94 -19.90
CA ILE A 269 -1.61 8.68 -19.14
C ILE A 269 -2.86 8.59 -18.24
N LEU A 270 -3.37 9.74 -17.79
CA LEU A 270 -4.52 9.90 -16.89
C LEU A 270 -5.57 10.82 -17.56
N PRO A 271 -6.20 10.42 -18.67
CA PRO A 271 -7.15 11.28 -19.40
C PRO A 271 -8.38 11.70 -18.58
N GLN A 272 -8.69 10.95 -17.51
CA GLN A 272 -9.78 11.20 -16.57
C GLN A 272 -9.40 12.11 -15.39
N ALA A 273 -8.13 12.52 -15.28
CA ALA A 273 -7.67 13.43 -14.23
C ALA A 273 -7.44 14.84 -14.77
N ILE A 274 -7.79 15.85 -13.98
CA ILE A 274 -7.40 17.23 -14.25
C ILE A 274 -5.94 17.38 -13.80
N VAL A 275 -5.05 17.73 -14.72
CA VAL A 275 -3.63 17.94 -14.41
C VAL A 275 -3.34 19.44 -14.31
N LEU A 276 -2.83 19.85 -13.16
CA LEU A 276 -2.59 21.23 -12.78
C LEU A 276 -1.09 21.48 -12.67
N LEU A 277 -0.61 22.56 -13.31
CA LEU A 277 0.78 22.98 -13.22
C LEU A 277 0.95 23.89 -12.01
N GLY A 278 1.68 23.44 -10.98
CA GLY A 278 1.93 24.24 -9.78
C GLY A 278 2.63 23.46 -8.67
N GLN A 279 2.91 24.11 -7.54
CA GLN A 279 3.45 23.46 -6.36
C GLN A 279 2.37 23.28 -5.30
N ALA A 280 2.28 22.07 -4.74
CA ALA A 280 1.30 21.77 -3.69
C ALA A 280 1.60 22.44 -2.34
N THR A 281 2.73 23.14 -2.23
CA THR A 281 3.09 23.98 -1.08
C THR A 281 2.59 25.41 -1.23
N GLU A 282 1.97 25.77 -2.35
CA GLU A 282 1.37 27.08 -2.58
C GLU A 282 -0.07 27.09 -2.07
N THR A 283 -0.32 27.77 -0.94
CA THR A 283 -1.64 27.86 -0.32
C THR A 283 -2.71 28.39 -1.28
N ALA A 284 -2.40 29.41 -2.07
CA ALA A 284 -3.34 30.01 -3.02
C ALA A 284 -3.85 29.02 -4.07
N LEU A 285 -3.00 28.09 -4.53
CA LEU A 285 -3.39 27.04 -5.48
C LEU A 285 -4.34 26.03 -4.82
N LEU A 286 -4.06 25.65 -3.55
CA LEU A 286 -4.92 24.72 -2.82
C LEU A 286 -6.30 25.32 -2.54
N GLU A 287 -6.36 26.61 -2.22
CA GLU A 287 -7.61 27.37 -2.06
C GLU A 287 -8.39 27.48 -3.39
N GLU A 288 -7.72 27.83 -4.49
CA GLU A 288 -8.32 27.91 -5.82
C GLU A 288 -8.93 26.56 -6.26
N GLU A 289 -8.26 25.47 -5.91
CA GLU A 289 -8.71 24.12 -6.24
C GLU A 289 -9.71 23.50 -5.25
N HIS A 290 -10.16 24.30 -4.27
CA HIS A 290 -11.11 23.94 -3.24
C HIS A 290 -10.69 22.70 -2.44
N VAL A 291 -9.47 22.71 -1.89
CA VAL A 291 -8.95 21.60 -1.08
C VAL A 291 -9.83 21.29 0.14
N GLU A 292 -10.56 22.28 0.66
CA GLU A 292 -11.53 22.14 1.76
C GLU A 292 -12.73 21.26 1.39
N LYS A 293 -13.00 21.08 0.09
CA LYS A 293 -14.04 20.19 -0.44
C LYS A 293 -13.46 18.87 -0.94
N ALA A 294 -12.14 18.70 -0.86
CA ALA A 294 -11.50 17.45 -1.22
C ALA A 294 -11.73 16.44 -0.11
N SER A 295 -12.27 15.30 -0.51
CA SER A 295 -12.51 14.16 0.36
C SER A 295 -11.19 13.54 0.84
N GLN A 296 -10.14 13.66 0.02
CA GLN A 296 -8.77 13.25 0.34
C GLN A 296 -7.75 14.15 -0.35
N PHE A 297 -6.67 14.47 0.35
CA PHE A 297 -5.45 15.05 -0.18
C PHE A 297 -4.29 14.05 -0.05
N LEU A 298 -3.69 13.66 -1.18
CA LEU A 298 -2.59 12.69 -1.23
C LEU A 298 -1.28 13.40 -1.58
N ALA A 299 -0.36 13.50 -0.62
CA ALA A 299 0.97 14.08 -0.83
C ALA A 299 1.97 12.99 -1.23
N MET A 300 2.34 12.94 -2.52
CA MET A 300 3.06 11.83 -3.15
C MET A 300 4.19 12.30 -4.08
N THR A 301 4.78 13.45 -3.78
CA THR A 301 5.95 13.95 -4.50
C THR A 301 7.19 13.11 -4.16
N GLY A 302 8.27 13.33 -4.92
CA GLY A 302 9.56 12.66 -4.68
C GLY A 302 10.34 13.20 -3.47
N ASP A 303 9.81 14.20 -2.77
CA ASP A 303 10.46 14.89 -1.66
C ASP A 303 9.58 14.81 -0.40
N ASP A 304 10.12 14.22 0.67
CA ASP A 304 9.35 14.00 1.90
C ASP A 304 9.00 15.33 2.58
N GLU A 305 9.89 16.32 2.56
CA GLU A 305 9.64 17.64 3.18
C GLU A 305 8.46 18.35 2.50
N THR A 306 8.44 18.34 1.17
CA THR A 306 7.33 18.81 0.35
C THR A 306 6.04 18.07 0.69
N ASN A 307 6.09 16.75 0.86
CA ASN A 307 4.91 15.96 1.19
C ASN A 307 4.35 16.34 2.57
N VAL A 308 5.20 16.47 3.58
CA VAL A 308 4.79 16.88 4.93
C VAL A 308 4.19 18.28 4.92
N VAL A 309 4.88 19.26 4.32
CA VAL A 309 4.41 20.65 4.28
C VAL A 309 3.08 20.76 3.53
N ALA A 310 2.97 20.14 2.34
CA ALA A 310 1.74 20.16 1.57
C ALA A 310 0.57 19.50 2.32
N SER A 311 0.81 18.39 3.01
CA SER A 311 -0.19 17.74 3.87
C SER A 311 -0.65 18.64 5.01
N LEU A 312 0.26 19.34 5.69
CA LEU A 312 -0.10 20.25 6.78
C LEU A 312 -0.92 21.44 6.28
N LEU A 313 -0.56 22.03 5.13
CA LEU A 313 -1.32 23.11 4.51
C LEU A 313 -2.71 22.66 4.09
N ALA A 314 -2.82 21.51 3.43
CA ALA A 314 -4.12 20.94 3.05
C ALA A 314 -5.01 20.67 4.28
N ARG A 315 -4.42 20.22 5.40
CA ARG A 315 -5.14 20.03 6.68
C ARG A 315 -5.67 21.35 7.23
N ASP A 316 -4.81 22.37 7.27
CA ASP A 316 -5.15 23.69 7.81
C ASP A 316 -6.27 24.36 7.01
N LEU A 317 -6.27 24.14 5.70
CA LEU A 317 -7.32 24.58 4.79
C LEU A 317 -8.61 23.73 4.86
N GLY A 318 -8.61 22.61 5.60
CA GLY A 318 -9.81 21.82 5.86
C GLY A 318 -10.03 20.59 4.98
N ALA A 319 -8.98 20.03 4.37
CA ALA A 319 -9.06 18.72 3.70
C ALA A 319 -9.61 17.65 4.66
N GLU A 320 -10.62 16.90 4.23
CA GLU A 320 -11.29 15.91 5.09
C GLU A 320 -10.38 14.73 5.45
N GLY A 321 -9.59 14.26 4.49
CA GLY A 321 -8.66 13.14 4.65
C GLY A 321 -7.29 13.47 4.08
N ILE A 322 -6.25 12.93 4.70
CA ILE A 322 -4.86 13.17 4.29
C ILE A 322 -4.12 11.84 4.22
N VAL A 323 -3.35 11.68 3.16
CA VAL A 323 -2.34 10.63 3.04
C VAL A 323 -1.01 11.25 2.68
N THR A 324 0.02 10.98 3.49
CA THR A 324 1.36 11.54 3.30
C THR A 324 2.33 10.41 2.99
N LEU A 325 2.89 10.38 1.79
CA LEU A 325 3.92 9.42 1.42
C LEU A 325 5.26 9.86 2.00
N VAL A 326 5.88 9.02 2.84
CA VAL A 326 7.14 9.33 3.50
C VAL A 326 8.12 8.17 3.37
N HIS A 327 9.33 8.47 2.90
CA HIS A 327 10.37 7.49 2.70
C HIS A 327 11.33 7.46 3.89
N ARG A 328 11.77 8.61 4.40
CA ARG A 328 12.79 8.70 5.45
C ARG A 328 12.20 8.45 6.85
N PRO A 329 12.90 7.69 7.72
CA PRO A 329 12.41 7.36 9.07
C PRO A 329 12.25 8.55 10.02
N ASP A 330 13.17 9.52 9.96
CA ASP A 330 13.13 10.76 10.74
C ASP A 330 11.89 11.60 10.40
N MET A 331 11.51 11.65 9.13
CA MET A 331 10.29 12.32 8.67
C MET A 331 9.03 11.60 9.14
N LEU A 332 9.03 10.26 9.20
CA LEU A 332 7.90 9.50 9.75
C LEU A 332 7.62 9.89 11.21
N ALA A 333 8.67 9.90 12.05
CA ALA A 333 8.55 10.30 13.45
C ALA A 333 8.09 11.76 13.61
N LEU A 334 8.51 12.65 12.70
CA LEU A 334 8.03 14.03 12.68
C LEU A 334 6.54 14.11 12.35
N CYS A 335 6.07 13.39 11.32
CA CYS A 335 4.66 13.36 10.96
C CYS A 335 3.76 12.90 12.11
N GLU A 336 4.15 11.85 12.83
CA GLU A 336 3.42 11.37 14.02
C GLU A 336 3.29 12.47 15.08
N ARG A 337 4.40 13.16 15.40
CA ARG A 337 4.41 14.28 16.34
C ARG A 337 3.56 15.47 15.89
N MET A 338 3.40 15.64 14.58
CA MET A 338 2.58 16.70 13.97
C MET A 338 1.11 16.29 13.79
N GLY A 339 0.72 15.08 14.22
CA GLY A 339 -0.65 14.56 14.11
C GLY A 339 -1.08 14.27 12.67
N LEU A 340 -0.14 13.87 11.80
CA LEU A 340 -0.44 13.36 10.47
C LEU A 340 -0.65 11.84 10.55
N ASP A 341 -1.85 11.41 10.94
CA ASP A 341 -2.20 9.99 11.11
C ASP A 341 -2.28 9.22 9.77
N GLY A 342 -2.13 9.94 8.66
CA GLY A 342 -2.21 9.53 7.26
C GLY A 342 -0.95 8.99 6.63
N THR A 343 0.12 8.77 7.39
CA THR A 343 1.44 8.44 6.83
C THR A 343 1.48 7.06 6.20
N VAL A 344 2.15 6.97 5.06
CA VAL A 344 2.40 5.72 4.35
C VAL A 344 3.86 5.65 3.96
N SER A 345 4.55 4.60 4.40
CA SER A 345 5.94 4.34 4.00
C SER A 345 6.05 3.09 3.13
N PRO A 346 6.47 3.22 1.86
CA PRO A 346 6.72 2.06 0.99
C PRO A 346 7.73 1.07 1.57
N ARG A 347 8.71 1.59 2.32
CA ARG A 347 9.81 0.80 2.89
C ARG A 347 9.31 -0.04 4.05
N LEU A 348 8.53 0.56 4.95
CA LEU A 348 7.93 -0.15 6.07
C LEU A 348 6.96 -1.22 5.57
N ILE A 349 6.09 -0.89 4.60
CA ILE A 349 5.13 -1.85 4.03
C ILE A 349 5.82 -3.07 3.43
N ALA A 350 6.94 -2.87 2.71
CA ALA A 350 7.70 -3.99 2.17
C ALA A 350 8.37 -4.80 3.28
N ALA A 351 8.95 -4.14 4.28
CA ALA A 351 9.55 -4.83 5.42
C ALA A 351 8.52 -5.66 6.19
N GLU A 352 7.37 -5.08 6.55
CA GLU A 352 6.24 -5.77 7.19
C GLU A 352 5.83 -7.00 6.39
N ARG A 353 5.64 -6.86 5.07
CA ARG A 353 5.19 -7.98 4.24
C ARG A 353 6.22 -9.11 4.13
N ILE A 354 7.50 -8.78 4.20
CA ILE A 354 8.60 -9.76 4.19
C ILE A 354 8.70 -10.46 5.55
N LEU A 355 8.51 -9.73 6.65
CA LEU A 355 8.61 -10.27 8.01
C LEU A 355 7.41 -11.13 8.41
N GLU A 356 6.26 -10.95 7.77
CA GLU A 356 5.10 -11.84 7.90
C GLU A 356 5.29 -13.22 7.25
N TYR A 357 6.30 -13.37 6.38
CA TYR A 357 6.57 -14.56 5.59
C TYR A 357 7.64 -15.44 6.24
#